data_AF-A0A1V5J1X6-F1
#
_entry.id   AF-A0A1V5J1X6-F1
#
_cell.length_a   1.000
_cell.length_b   1.000
_cell.length_c   1.000
_cell.angle_alpha   90.00
_cell.angle_beta   90.00
_cell.angle_gamma   90.00
#
_symmetry.space_group_name_H-M   'P 1'
#
loop_
_entity.id
_entity.type
_entity.pdbx_description
1 polymer ?
#
loop_
_entity_poly.entity_id
_entity_poly.type
_entity_poly.pdbx_seq_one_letter_code
_entity_poly.pdbx_strand_id
1 'polypeptide(L)'
;MVQFIAFPAAILYGLFSMRIGTKKAIMIAICAYTLITVLAFFMTQKWHFFTLAACIGLFQGGIQALSRSLFTQIIPANKSAQFFGFFNMLGKFAVVFGPVMMGVITILTENVRYGILSVTVLFVAGGFLLSRVNIEEGKRVAKEYL
;
A
#
# COMPACT_ATOMS: atom_id res chain seq x y z
N MET A 1 -18.02 5.18 5.79
CA MET A 1 -17.47 4.57 7.01
C MET A 1 -15.95 4.51 6.99
N VAL A 2 -15.33 3.84 6.02
CA VAL A 2 -13.87 3.65 5.98
C VAL A 2 -13.09 4.96 5.92
N GLN A 3 -13.53 5.95 5.12
CA GLN A 3 -12.84 7.25 5.00
C GLN A 3 -12.88 8.10 6.29
N PHE A 4 -13.98 8.05 7.05
CA PHE A 4 -14.11 8.75 8.33
C PHE A 4 -13.21 8.17 9.41
N ILE A 5 -13.00 6.85 9.40
CA ILE A 5 -12.06 6.16 10.31
C ILE A 5 -10.62 6.35 9.83
N ALA A 6 -10.42 6.35 8.51
CA ALA A 6 -9.10 6.47 7.89
C ALA A 6 -8.44 7.81 8.19
N PHE A 7 -9.19 8.91 8.28
CA PHE A 7 -8.63 10.24 8.48
C PHE A 7 -7.87 10.40 9.83
N PRO A 8 -8.48 10.18 11.01
CA PRO A 8 -7.76 10.26 12.29
C PRO A 8 -6.69 9.18 12.44
N ALA A 9 -6.94 7.98 11.91
CA ALA A 9 -6.00 6.89 11.96
C ALA A 9 -4.75 7.14 11.09
N ALA A 10 -4.92 7.77 9.93
CA ALA A 10 -3.80 8.16 9.07
C ALA A 10 -2.89 9.17 9.75
N ILE A 11 -3.45 10.11 10.54
CA ILE A 11 -2.66 11.06 11.33
C ILE A 11 -1.88 10.31 12.41
N LEU A 12 -2.54 9.46 13.22
CA LEU A 12 -1.88 8.65 14.24
C LEU A 12 -0.77 7.76 13.66
N TYR A 13 -1.05 7.08 12.56
CA TYR A 13 -0.09 6.21 11.88
C TYR A 13 1.05 7.00 11.24
N GLY A 14 0.75 8.21 10.72
CA GLY A 14 1.75 9.16 10.23
C GLY A 14 2.70 9.62 11.34
N LEU A 15 2.17 9.98 12.52
CA LEU A 15 2.98 10.31 13.70
C LEU A 15 3.85 9.13 14.15
N PHE A 16 3.28 7.93 14.17
CA PHE A 16 4.01 6.70 14.51
C PHE A 16 5.14 6.42 13.52
N SER A 17 4.91 6.66 12.23
CA SER A 17 5.91 6.48 11.18
C SER A 17 7.11 7.42 11.32
N MET A 18 6.94 8.61 11.90
CA MET A 18 8.06 9.55 12.10
C MET A 18 9.09 9.02 13.10
N ARG A 19 8.67 8.19 14.06
CA ARG A 19 9.58 7.60 15.07
C ARG A 19 10.30 6.34 14.56
N ILE A 20 9.68 5.55 13.69
CA ILE A 20 10.20 4.25 13.24
C ILE A 20 10.83 4.32 11.83
N GLY A 21 10.54 5.40 11.10
CA GLY A 21 10.99 5.63 9.72
C GLY A 21 9.95 5.18 8.69
N THR A 22 9.80 5.99 7.64
CA THR A 22 8.79 5.83 6.57
C THR A 22 8.82 4.44 5.92
N LYS A 23 10.01 3.89 5.61
CA LYS A 23 10.16 2.55 5.01
C LYS A 23 9.55 1.46 5.90
N LYS A 24 9.92 1.44 7.18
CA LYS A 24 9.47 0.43 8.14
C LYS A 24 7.96 0.55 8.36
N ALA A 25 7.42 1.76 8.44
CA ALA A 25 5.98 1.98 8.60
C ALA A 25 5.16 1.47 7.40
N ILE A 26 5.64 1.68 6.17
CA ILE A 26 5.01 1.13 4.96
C ILE A 26 5.09 -0.40 4.97
N MET A 27 6.23 -0.98 5.35
CA MET A 27 6.39 -2.44 5.42
C MET A 27 5.47 -3.08 6.48
N ILE A 28 5.31 -2.46 7.65
CA ILE A 28 4.32 -2.88 8.66
C ILE A 28 2.90 -2.83 8.10
N ALA A 29 2.56 -1.78 7.34
CA ALA A 29 1.24 -1.65 6.73
C ALA A 29 1.01 -2.74 5.67
N ILE A 30 2.01 -3.07 4.84
CA ILE A 30 1.92 -4.19 3.87
C ILE A 30 1.72 -5.52 4.58
N CYS A 31 2.45 -5.78 5.67
CA CYS A 31 2.24 -6.99 6.48
C CYS A 31 0.84 -7.04 7.08
N ALA A 32 0.34 -5.92 7.62
CA ALA A 32 -1.02 -5.82 8.13
C ALA A 32 -2.06 -6.08 7.02
N TYR A 33 -1.89 -5.50 5.82
CA TYR A 33 -2.76 -5.76 4.68
C TYR A 33 -2.77 -7.22 4.25
N THR A 34 -1.59 -7.83 4.21
CA THR A 34 -1.43 -9.26 3.90
C THR A 34 -2.24 -10.10 4.90
N LEU A 35 -2.08 -9.85 6.20
CA LEU A 35 -2.83 -10.53 7.26
C LEU A 35 -4.35 -10.32 7.12
N ILE A 36 -4.78 -9.08 6.90
CA ILE A 36 -6.20 -8.73 6.72
C ILE A 36 -6.80 -9.48 5.52
N THR A 37 -6.08 -9.56 4.38
CA THR A 37 -6.58 -10.30 3.21
C THR A 37 -6.68 -11.80 3.46
N VAL A 38 -5.76 -12.38 4.23
CA VAL A 38 -5.86 -13.80 4.65
C VAL A 38 -7.05 -14.00 5.60
N LEU A 39 -7.27 -13.10 6.56
CA LEU A 39 -8.44 -13.16 7.44
C LEU A 39 -9.77 -12.96 6.69
N ALA A 40 -9.76 -12.15 5.63
CA ALA A 40 -10.93 -11.95 4.77
C ALA A 40 -11.37 -13.24 4.05
N PHE A 41 -10.45 -14.18 3.80
CA PHE A 41 -10.79 -15.49 3.26
C PHE A 41 -11.70 -16.30 4.22
N PHE A 42 -11.52 -16.14 5.53
CA PHE A 42 -12.33 -16.79 6.58
C PHE A 42 -13.58 -16.00 6.97
N MET A 43 -13.93 -14.95 6.21
CA MET A 43 -15.10 -14.12 6.50
C MET A 43 -16.41 -14.91 6.30
N THR A 44 -17.10 -15.22 7.41
CA THR A 44 -18.41 -15.89 7.42
C THR A 44 -19.54 -14.97 7.89
N GLN A 45 -19.25 -14.02 8.78
CA GLN A 45 -20.25 -13.15 9.41
C GLN A 45 -20.12 -11.69 8.96
N LYS A 46 -21.24 -10.94 8.97
CA LYS A 46 -21.28 -9.51 8.63
C LYS A 46 -20.34 -8.67 9.51
N TRP A 47 -20.18 -9.02 10.79
CA TRP A 47 -19.28 -8.32 11.71
C TRP A 47 -17.81 -8.40 11.28
N HIS A 48 -17.36 -9.52 10.71
CA HIS A 48 -15.99 -9.67 10.22
C HIS A 48 -15.70 -8.64 9.11
N PHE A 49 -16.67 -8.37 8.23
CA PHE A 49 -16.53 -7.36 7.19
C PHE A 49 -16.29 -5.96 7.77
N PHE A 50 -17.08 -5.55 8.78
CA PHE A 50 -16.93 -4.24 9.41
C PHE A 50 -15.60 -4.09 10.14
N THR A 51 -15.17 -5.12 10.87
CA THR A 51 -13.87 -5.12 11.56
C THR A 51 -12.71 -5.02 10.57
N LEU A 52 -12.72 -5.84 9.51
CA LEU A 52 -11.68 -5.81 8.48
C LEU A 52 -11.67 -4.48 7.73
N ALA A 53 -12.85 -3.94 7.36
CA ALA A 53 -12.96 -2.65 6.69
C ALA A 53 -12.45 -1.49 7.58
N ALA A 54 -12.71 -1.54 8.89
CA ALA A 54 -12.14 -0.59 9.84
C ALA A 54 -10.61 -0.70 9.86
N CYS A 55 -10.05 -1.91 9.99
CA CYS A 55 -8.60 -2.14 9.95
C CYS A 55 -7.96 -1.63 8.64
N ILE A 56 -8.55 -1.94 7.48
CA ILE A 56 -8.10 -1.43 6.18
C ILE A 56 -8.07 0.09 6.18
N GLY A 57 -9.13 0.73 6.68
CA GLY A 57 -9.22 2.18 6.79
C GLY A 57 -8.09 2.79 7.61
N LEU A 58 -7.71 2.16 8.73
CA LEU A 58 -6.63 2.64 9.59
C LEU A 58 -5.30 2.77 8.81
N PHE A 59 -4.97 1.77 8.00
CA PHE A 59 -3.71 1.75 7.25
C PHE A 59 -3.79 2.51 5.90
N GLN A 60 -4.98 2.69 5.34
CA GLN A 60 -5.15 3.14 3.94
C GLN A 60 -4.68 4.57 3.74
N GLY A 61 -5.05 5.48 4.63
CA GLY A 61 -4.59 6.87 4.54
C GLY A 61 -3.09 7.00 4.87
N GLY A 62 -2.61 6.24 5.86
CA GLY A 62 -1.21 6.25 6.26
C GLY A 62 -0.27 5.77 5.16
N ILE A 63 -0.52 4.60 4.57
CA ILE A 63 0.35 4.03 3.53
C ILE A 63 0.40 4.92 2.28
N GLN A 64 -0.72 5.53 1.92
CA GLN A 64 -0.82 6.40 0.74
C GLN A 64 -0.01 7.70 0.94
N ALA A 65 -0.12 8.33 2.11
CA ALA A 65 0.67 9.52 2.44
C ALA A 65 2.16 9.19 2.56
N LEU A 66 2.51 8.09 3.22
CA LEU A 66 3.89 7.67 3.43
C LEU A 66 4.59 7.27 2.12
N SER A 67 3.92 6.53 1.24
CA SER A 67 4.46 6.16 -0.07
C SER A 67 4.84 7.40 -0.89
N ARG A 68 3.95 8.40 -0.92
CA ARG A 68 4.21 9.67 -1.61
C ARG A 68 5.37 10.45 -0.97
N SER A 69 5.39 10.55 0.36
CA SER A 69 6.48 11.22 1.10
C SER A 69 7.83 10.52 0.91
N LEU A 70 7.82 9.20 0.82
CA LEU A 70 9.02 8.42 0.55
C LEU A 70 9.54 8.68 -0.86
N PHE A 71 8.63 8.70 -1.84
CA PHE A 71 8.98 8.97 -3.23
C PHE A 71 9.58 10.37 -3.39
N THR A 72 9.02 11.40 -2.75
CA THR A 72 9.59 12.77 -2.79
C THR A 72 11.00 12.86 -2.23
N GLN A 73 11.38 11.99 -1.30
CA GLN A 73 12.70 12.00 -0.69
C GLN A 73 13.78 11.36 -1.59
N ILE A 74 13.39 10.61 -2.63
CA ILE A 74 14.32 9.82 -3.47
C ILE A 74 14.44 10.42 -4.89
N ILE A 75 13.54 11.31 -5.28
CA ILE A 75 13.58 11.94 -6.61
C ILE A 75 14.47 13.19 -6.63
N PRO A 76 15.25 13.42 -7.71
CA PRO A 76 16.06 14.62 -7.86
C PRO A 76 15.17 15.84 -8.15
N ALA A 77 15.43 16.95 -7.46
CA ALA A 77 14.60 18.16 -7.51
C ALA A 77 14.37 18.67 -8.95
N ASN A 78 15.42 18.63 -9.78
CA ASN A 78 15.43 19.13 -11.16
C ASN A 78 14.59 18.28 -12.15
N LYS A 79 14.23 17.03 -11.79
CA LYS A 79 13.39 16.15 -12.63
C LYS A 79 12.13 15.66 -11.92
N SER A 80 11.76 16.29 -10.81
CA SER A 80 10.63 15.86 -9.97
C SER A 80 9.33 15.65 -10.76
N ALA A 81 9.02 16.53 -11.71
CA ALA A 81 7.79 16.44 -12.51
C ALA A 81 7.74 15.18 -13.39
N GLN A 82 8.86 14.78 -14.01
CA GLN A 82 8.91 13.57 -14.84
C GLN A 82 8.74 12.31 -13.99
N PHE A 83 9.49 12.21 -12.87
CA PHE A 83 9.38 11.08 -11.95
C PHE A 83 7.99 10.97 -11.31
N PHE A 84 7.37 12.10 -10.93
CA PHE A 84 5.99 12.11 -10.45
C PHE A 84 4.99 11.72 -11.54
N GLY A 85 5.23 12.09 -12.80
CA GLY A 85 4.47 11.61 -13.94
C GLY A 85 4.48 10.08 -14.04
N PHE A 86 5.67 9.48 -13.99
CA PHE A 86 5.82 8.02 -13.97
C PHE A 86 5.16 7.37 -12.75
N PHE A 87 5.34 7.93 -11.55
CA PHE A 87 4.70 7.44 -10.33
C PHE A 87 3.17 7.45 -10.43
N ASN A 88 2.59 8.53 -10.95
CA ASN A 88 1.14 8.65 -11.13
C ASN A 88 0.63 7.68 -12.20
N MET A 89 1.37 7.52 -13.30
CA MET A 89 1.05 6.54 -14.35
C MET A 89 1.04 5.11 -13.79
N LEU A 90 2.11 4.70 -13.10
CA LEU A 90 2.21 3.39 -12.45
C LEU A 90 1.09 3.18 -11.41
N GLY A 91 0.77 4.22 -10.63
CA GLY A 91 -0.35 4.19 -9.69
C GLY A 91 -1.69 3.92 -10.36
N LYS A 92 -1.96 4.57 -11.50
CA LYS A 92 -3.18 4.32 -12.29
C LYS A 92 -3.22 2.90 -12.84
N PHE A 93 -2.10 2.37 -13.33
CA PHE A 93 -2.03 0.97 -13.76
C PHE A 93 -2.33 0.01 -12.61
N ALA A 94 -1.77 0.25 -11.42
CA ALA A 94 -2.04 -0.59 -10.26
C ALA A 94 -3.53 -0.57 -9.86
N VAL A 95 -4.19 0.59 -9.93
CA VAL A 95 -5.63 0.74 -9.63
C VAL A 95 -6.51 -0.02 -10.63
N VAL A 96 -6.10 -0.15 -11.89
CA VAL A 96 -6.82 -0.95 -12.89
C VAL A 96 -6.48 -2.44 -12.75
N PHE A 97 -5.21 -2.76 -12.56
CA PHE A 97 -4.72 -4.15 -12.54
C PHE A 97 -5.25 -4.94 -11.35
N GLY A 98 -5.35 -4.33 -10.17
CA GLY A 98 -5.87 -5.00 -8.96
C GLY A 98 -7.29 -5.58 -9.13
N PRO A 99 -8.29 -4.76 -9.47
CA PRO A 99 -9.65 -5.22 -9.74
C PRO A 99 -9.76 -6.19 -10.91
N VAL A 100 -8.99 -5.99 -11.98
CA VAL A 100 -8.96 -6.92 -13.12
C VAL A 100 -8.47 -8.29 -12.68
N MET A 101 -7.36 -8.36 -11.95
CA MET A 101 -6.80 -9.62 -11.46
C MET A 101 -7.77 -10.33 -10.50
N MET A 102 -8.34 -9.60 -9.54
CA MET A 102 -9.34 -10.13 -8.61
C MET A 102 -10.58 -10.63 -9.35
N GLY A 103 -11.08 -9.87 -10.34
CA GLY A 103 -12.27 -10.20 -11.12
C GLY A 103 -12.08 -11.46 -11.95
N VAL A 104 -10.97 -11.55 -12.68
CA VAL A 104 -10.61 -12.74 -13.48
C VAL A 104 -10.54 -13.99 -12.60
N ILE A 105 -9.86 -13.91 -11.45
CA ILE A 105 -9.72 -15.06 -10.54
C ILE A 105 -11.06 -15.42 -9.89
N THR A 106 -11.90 -14.43 -9.58
CA THR A 106 -13.24 -14.66 -9.05
C THR A 106 -14.12 -15.40 -10.04
N ILE A 107 -14.07 -15.03 -11.32
CA ILE A 107 -14.83 -15.70 -12.39
C ILE A 107 -14.32 -17.12 -12.60
N LEU A 108 -13.00 -17.31 -12.66
CA LEU A 108 -12.40 -18.64 -12.87
C LEU A 108 -12.64 -19.61 -11.71
N THR A 109 -12.66 -19.10 -10.48
CA THR A 109 -12.82 -19.93 -9.27
C THR A 109 -14.29 -20.01 -8.80
N GLU A 110 -15.19 -19.26 -9.45
CA GLU A 110 -16.59 -19.02 -9.04
C GLU A 110 -16.76 -18.58 -7.57
N ASN A 111 -15.69 -18.07 -6.96
CA ASN A 111 -15.65 -17.83 -5.53
C ASN A 111 -14.82 -16.58 -5.18
N VAL A 112 -15.52 -15.57 -4.67
CA VAL A 112 -14.99 -14.23 -4.34
C VAL A 112 -13.84 -14.30 -3.35
N ARG A 113 -13.80 -15.31 -2.48
CA ARG A 113 -12.73 -15.47 -1.48
C ARG A 113 -11.37 -15.69 -2.13
N TYR A 114 -11.31 -16.47 -3.21
CA TYR A 114 -10.07 -16.68 -3.96
C TYR A 114 -9.67 -15.43 -4.75
N GLY A 115 -10.66 -14.65 -5.20
CA GLY A 115 -10.42 -13.32 -5.75
C GLY A 115 -9.71 -12.40 -4.77
N ILE A 116 -10.18 -12.32 -3.51
CA ILE A 116 -9.55 -11.50 -2.47
C ILE A 116 -8.13 -12.01 -2.17
N LEU A 117 -7.95 -13.34 -2.08
CA LEU A 117 -6.66 -13.96 -1.78
C LEU A 117 -5.61 -13.66 -2.88
N SER A 118 -6.03 -13.47 -4.12
CA SER A 118 -5.11 -13.09 -5.20
C SER A 118 -4.41 -11.75 -4.93
N VAL A 119 -5.08 -10.80 -4.28
CA VAL A 119 -4.50 -9.49 -3.95
C VAL A 119 -3.37 -9.62 -2.92
N THR A 120 -3.39 -10.67 -2.08
CA THR A 120 -2.29 -11.00 -1.18
C THR A 120 -0.98 -11.20 -1.93
N VAL A 121 -1.00 -11.79 -3.14
CA VAL A 121 0.19 -11.96 -3.98
C VAL A 121 0.80 -10.61 -4.35
N LEU A 122 -0.03 -9.62 -4.70
CA LEU A 122 0.43 -8.26 -5.00
C LEU A 122 1.03 -7.58 -3.77
N PHE A 123 0.43 -7.74 -2.59
CA PHE A 123 0.98 -7.21 -1.34
C PHE A 123 2.33 -7.84 -0.99
N VAL A 124 2.45 -9.16 -1.09
CA VAL A 124 3.71 -9.88 -0.83
C VAL A 124 4.78 -9.46 -1.83
N ALA A 125 4.46 -9.40 -3.12
CA ALA A 125 5.40 -8.94 -4.15
C ALA A 125 5.85 -7.49 -3.91
N GLY A 126 4.91 -6.59 -3.57
CA GLY A 126 5.21 -5.20 -3.24
C GLY A 126 6.07 -5.07 -1.98
N GLY A 127 5.79 -5.86 -0.94
CA GLY A 127 6.59 -5.91 0.29
C GLY A 127 8.00 -6.42 0.05
N PHE A 128 8.13 -7.48 -0.76
CA PHE A 128 9.43 -8.02 -1.16
C PHE A 128 10.25 -7.01 -1.97
N LEU A 129 9.63 -6.34 -2.93
CA LEU A 129 10.29 -5.30 -3.74
C LEU A 129 10.74 -4.14 -2.85
N LEU A 130 9.87 -3.65 -1.96
CA LEU A 130 10.21 -2.57 -1.04
C LEU A 130 11.34 -2.96 -0.06
N SER A 131 11.40 -4.22 0.35
CA SER A 131 12.49 -4.73 1.20
C SER A 131 13.85 -4.54 0.52
N ARG A 132 13.92 -4.86 -0.79
CA ARG A 132 15.13 -4.70 -1.63
C ARG A 132 15.51 -3.25 -1.91
N VAL A 133 14.60 -2.29 -1.77
CA VAL A 133 14.89 -0.87 -2.04
C VAL A 133 15.73 -0.28 -0.90
N ASN A 134 16.96 0.15 -1.22
CA ASN A 134 17.80 0.90 -0.28
C ASN A 134 17.51 2.41 -0.40
N ILE A 135 16.93 2.98 0.66
CA ILE A 135 16.50 4.39 0.67
C ILE A 135 17.67 5.33 0.91
N GLU A 136 18.69 4.90 1.65
CA GLU A 136 19.89 5.72 1.88
C GLU A 136 20.66 5.92 0.58
N GLU A 137 20.75 4.88 -0.24
CA GLU A 137 21.38 4.95 -1.55
C GLU A 137 20.57 5.80 -2.53
N GLY A 138 19.23 5.64 -2.54
CA GLY A 138 18.35 6.50 -3.33
C GLY A 138 18.48 7.99 -2.98
N LYS A 139 18.59 8.32 -1.69
CA LYS A 139 18.85 9.69 -1.22
C LYS A 139 20.24 10.20 -1.63
N ARG A 140 21.27 9.34 -1.59
CA ARG A 140 22.63 9.69 -2.03
C ARG A 140 22.64 10.05 -3.52
N VAL A 141 22.08 9.18 -4.35
CA VAL A 141 22.01 9.38 -5.81
C VAL A 141 21.20 10.63 -6.15
N ALA A 142 20.07 10.87 -5.48
CA ALA A 142 19.29 12.09 -5.69
C ALA A 142 20.06 13.39 -5.37
N LYS A 143 21.01 13.31 -4.43
CA LYS A 143 21.88 14.42 -4.02
C LYS A 143 23.12 14.57 -4.92
N GLU A 144 23.55 13.48 -5.55
CA GLU A 144 24.66 13.43 -6.52
C GLU A 144 24.28 14.02 -7.90
N TYR A 145 23.00 14.05 -8.25
CA TYR A 145 22.48 14.65 -9.48
C TYR A 145 22.02 16.13 -9.32
N LEU A 146 22.37 16.78 -8.21
CA LEU A 146 22.24 18.24 -8.03
C LEU A 146 23.48 18.94 -8.58
#